data_AF-A0AAU0F513-F1
#
_entry.id   AF-A0AAU0F513-F1
#
_cell.length_a   1.000
_cell.length_b   1.000
_cell.length_c   1.000
_cell.angle_alpha   90.00
_cell.angle_beta   90.00
_cell.angle_gamma   90.00
#
_symmetry.space_group_name_H-M   'P 1'
#
loop_
_entity.id
_entity.type
_entity.pdbx_description
1 polymer ?
#
loop_
_entity_poly.entity_id
_entity_poly.type
_entity_poly.pdbx_seq_one_letter_code
_entity_poly.pdbx_strand_id
1 'polypeptide(L)'
;MTDIFIKSFNRPYYLDRCLDSISRLVTGSFQITVLDDGTPKAYLDKIKVKYPSVRILTSEHYEAKTKAISENLVSGKEINGSKSLPNFGEMP
;
A
#
# COMPACT_ATOMS: atom_id res chain seq x y z
N MET A 1 -2.89 10.22 -22.68
CA MET A 1 -3.00 9.13 -21.69
C MET A 1 -2.37 9.64 -20.41
N THR A 2 -3.06 9.54 -19.28
CA THR A 2 -2.58 10.08 -18.00
C THR A 2 -2.17 8.94 -17.08
N ASP A 3 -0.98 9.02 -16.50
CA ASP A 3 -0.52 8.07 -15.49
C ASP A 3 -0.83 8.60 -14.08
N ILE A 4 -1.53 7.80 -13.28
CA ILE A 4 -1.93 8.14 -11.91
C ILE A 4 -1.14 7.25 -10.96
N PHE A 5 -0.32 7.87 -10.12
CA PHE A 5 0.46 7.18 -9.08
C PHE A 5 -0.16 7.41 -7.71
N ILE A 6 -0.42 6.34 -6.97
CA ILE A 6 -0.98 6.40 -5.62
C ILE A 6 -0.01 5.74 -4.65
N LYS A 7 0.60 6.52 -3.75
CA LYS A 7 1.42 5.97 -2.67
C LYS A 7 0.53 5.55 -1.50
N SER A 8 0.68 4.32 -1.03
CA SER A 8 -0.12 3.74 0.07
C SER A 8 0.80 3.05 1.09
N PHE A 9 0.47 3.19 2.38
CA PHE A 9 1.15 2.48 3.47
C PHE A 9 0.10 1.99 4.47
N ASN A 10 -0.20 0.70 4.47
CA ASN A 10 -1.17 0.04 5.37
C ASN A 10 -2.51 0.79 5.53
N ARG A 11 -3.09 1.26 4.41
CA ARG A 11 -4.37 1.99 4.39
C ARG A 11 -5.36 1.36 3.40
N PRO A 12 -5.68 0.05 3.52
CA PRO A 12 -6.49 -0.66 2.53
C PRO A 12 -7.89 -0.05 2.34
N TYR A 13 -8.53 0.41 3.43
CA TYR A 13 -9.85 1.04 3.37
C TYR A 13 -9.84 2.33 2.56
N TYR A 14 -8.86 3.20 2.79
CA TYR A 14 -8.76 4.47 2.06
C TYR A 14 -8.30 4.26 0.61
N LEU A 15 -7.43 3.27 0.38
CA LEU A 15 -7.02 2.90 -0.98
C LEU A 15 -8.22 2.44 -1.80
N ASP A 16 -9.08 1.56 -1.25
CA ASP A 16 -10.31 1.13 -1.92
C ASP A 16 -11.22 2.31 -2.29
N ARG A 17 -11.49 3.22 -1.35
CA ARG A 17 -12.32 4.41 -1.60
C ARG A 17 -11.70 5.38 -2.61
N CYS A 18 -10.38 5.52 -2.60
CA CYS A 18 -9.66 6.34 -3.57
C CYS A 18 -9.83 5.79 -4.99
N LEU A 19 -9.64 4.47 -5.16
CA LEU A 19 -9.81 3.79 -6.45
C LEU A 19 -11.27 3.86 -6.93
N ASP A 20 -12.25 3.65 -6.04
CA ASP A 20 -13.67 3.81 -6.36
C ASP A 20 -13.97 5.22 -6.89
N SER A 21 -13.50 6.25 -6.17
CA SER A 21 -13.69 7.65 -6.56
C SER A 21 -13.06 7.96 -7.92
N ILE A 22 -11.85 7.47 -8.19
CA ILE A 22 -11.20 7.68 -9.49
C ILE A 22 -12.01 7.01 -10.59
N SER A 23 -12.42 5.75 -10.39
CA SER A 23 -13.18 4.99 -11.39
C SER A 23 -14.52 5.64 -11.77
N ARG A 24 -15.14 6.36 -10.83
CA ARG A 24 -16.44 7.01 -11.02
C ARG A 24 -16.36 8.43 -11.58
N LEU A 25 -15.30 9.16 -11.27
CA LEU A 25 -15.24 10.62 -11.50
C LEU A 25 -14.22 11.02 -12.56
N VAL A 26 -13.18 10.21 -12.80
CA VAL A 26 -12.14 10.55 -13.77
C VAL A 26 -12.53 9.99 -15.14
N THR A 27 -12.57 10.88 -16.13
CA THR A 27 -12.89 10.55 -17.52
C THR A 27 -11.64 10.61 -18.40
N GLY A 28 -11.68 9.90 -19.54
CA GLY A 28 -10.56 9.81 -20.47
C GLY A 28 -9.64 8.62 -20.20
N SER A 29 -8.57 8.49 -20.99
CA SER A 29 -7.64 7.36 -20.88
C SER A 29 -6.59 7.60 -19.80
N PHE A 30 -6.58 6.74 -18.79
CA PHE A 30 -5.59 6.75 -17.72
C PHE A 30 -5.15 5.34 -17.30
N GLN A 31 -3.98 5.25 -16.67
CA GLN A 31 -3.47 4.03 -16.04
C GLN A 31 -3.15 4.33 -14.58
N ILE A 32 -3.61 3.47 -13.66
CA ILE A 32 -3.33 3.62 -12.23
C ILE A 32 -2.21 2.65 -11.83
N THR A 33 -1.21 3.18 -11.13
CA THR A 33 -0.17 2.40 -10.44
C THR A 33 -0.15 2.76 -8.96
N VAL A 34 -0.47 1.80 -8.11
CA VAL A 34 -0.35 1.90 -6.66
C VAL A 34 1.06 1.47 -6.24
N LEU A 35 1.74 2.35 -5.52
CA LEU A 35 3.00 2.08 -4.84
C LEU A 35 2.67 1.78 -3.37
N ASP A 36 2.41 0.51 -3.07
CA ASP A 36 2.01 0.09 -1.72
C ASP A 36 3.20 -0.42 -0.91
N ASP A 37 3.21 -0.05 0.36
CA ASP A 37 4.28 -0.40 1.26
C ASP A 37 3.69 -0.78 2.62
N GLY A 38 3.56 -2.08 2.91
CA GLY A 38 3.11 -2.55 4.23
C GLY A 38 1.60 -2.80 4.40
N THR A 39 0.77 -2.73 3.35
CA THR A 39 -0.61 -3.22 3.45
C THR A 39 -0.62 -4.75 3.38
N PRO A 40 -1.22 -5.50 4.34
CA PRO A 40 -1.22 -6.95 4.31
C PRO A 40 -1.78 -7.55 3.00
N LYS A 41 -1.14 -8.62 2.51
CA LYS A 41 -1.44 -9.23 1.20
C LYS A 41 -2.92 -9.56 1.00
N ALA A 42 -3.60 -10.06 2.04
CA ALA A 42 -5.01 -10.40 1.99
C ALA A 42 -5.92 -9.21 1.59
N TYR A 43 -5.52 -7.98 1.91
CA TYR A 43 -6.25 -6.79 1.48
C TYR A 43 -5.87 -6.40 0.04
N LEU A 44 -4.59 -6.46 -0.32
CA LEU A 44 -4.15 -6.18 -1.70
C LEU A 44 -4.78 -7.15 -2.71
N ASP A 45 -4.95 -8.42 -2.34
CA ASP A 45 -5.60 -9.43 -3.18
C ASP A 45 -7.07 -9.06 -3.45
N LYS A 46 -7.81 -8.60 -2.43
CA LYS A 46 -9.18 -8.09 -2.61
C LYS A 46 -9.24 -6.88 -3.52
N ILE A 47 -8.28 -5.96 -3.40
CA ILE A 47 -8.18 -4.77 -4.27
C ILE A 47 -7.92 -5.18 -5.72
N LYS A 48 -7.03 -6.15 -5.97
CA LYS A 48 -6.74 -6.65 -7.33
C LYS A 48 -7.97 -7.30 -7.97
N VAL A 49 -8.78 -8.04 -7.20
CA VAL A 49 -10.03 -8.61 -7.72
C VAL A 49 -11.03 -7.52 -8.07
N LYS A 50 -11.17 -6.49 -7.23
CA LYS A 50 -12.14 -5.40 -7.43
C LYS A 50 -11.73 -4.44 -8.56
N TYR A 51 -10.43 -4.19 -8.74
CA TYR A 51 -9.90 -3.26 -9.73
C TYR A 51 -8.80 -3.92 -10.59
N PRO A 52 -9.17 -4.80 -11.53
CA PRO A 52 -8.21 -5.61 -12.29
C PRO A 52 -7.26 -4.80 -13.19
N SER A 53 -7.63 -3.56 -13.55
CA SER A 53 -6.79 -2.66 -14.36
C SER A 53 -5.75 -1.89 -13.54
N VAL A 54 -5.82 -1.94 -12.21
CA VAL A 54 -4.89 -1.23 -11.31
C VAL A 54 -3.62 -2.07 -11.14
N ARG A 55 -2.47 -1.48 -11.45
CA ARG A 55 -1.17 -2.10 -11.17
C ARG A 55 -0.79 -1.81 -9.71
N ILE A 56 -0.38 -2.83 -8.96
CA ILE A 56 0.14 -2.67 -7.61
C ILE A 56 1.61 -3.08 -7.60
N LEU A 57 2.47 -2.18 -7.17
CA LEU A 57 3.90 -2.38 -6.96
C LEU A 57 4.19 -2.26 -5.47
N THR A 58 4.97 -3.20 -4.94
CA THR A 58 5.42 -3.21 -3.55
C THR A 58 6.90 -2.88 -3.44
N SER A 59 7.33 -2.32 -2.32
CA SER A 59 8.76 -2.08 -2.06
C SER A 59 9.51 -3.39 -1.77
N GLU A 60 10.83 -3.38 -1.89
CA GLU A 60 11.71 -4.50 -1.52
C GLU A 60 11.57 -4.89 -0.04
N HIS A 61 11.20 -3.93 0.81
CA HIS A 61 11.04 -4.12 2.25
C HIS A 61 9.59 -4.41 2.67
N TYR A 62 8.72 -4.71 1.72
CA TYR A 62 7.28 -4.90 1.95
C TYR A 62 6.99 -5.98 3.00
N GLU A 63 7.66 -7.14 2.92
CA GLU A 63 7.46 -8.23 3.87
C GLU A 63 7.89 -7.84 5.29
N ALA A 64 9.07 -7.22 5.41
CA ALA A 64 9.59 -6.75 6.70
C ALA A 64 8.65 -5.73 7.35
N LYS A 65 8.11 -4.78 6.57
CA LYS A 65 7.15 -3.77 7.05
C LYS A 65 5.83 -4.39 7.44
N THR A 66 5.29 -5.28 6.62
CA THR A 66 4.02 -5.97 6.91
C THR A 66 4.12 -6.77 8.20
N LYS A 67 5.25 -7.46 8.42
CA LYS A 67 5.54 -8.20 9.65
C LYS A 67 5.61 -7.28 10.86
N ALA A 68 6.40 -6.20 10.80
CA ALA A 68 6.51 -5.23 11.88
C ALA A 68 5.16 -4.60 12.26
N ILE A 69 4.32 -4.28 11.26
CA ILE A 69 2.95 -3.80 11.49
C ILE A 69 2.12 -4.86 12.24
N SER A 70 2.16 -6.11 11.78
CA SER A 70 1.43 -7.21 12.43
C SER A 70 1.85 -7.40 13.88
N GLU A 71 3.15 -7.36 14.16
CA GLU A 71 3.71 -7.51 15.52
C GLU A 71 3.34 -6.33 16.43
N ASN A 72 3.32 -5.10 15.89
CA ASN A 72 2.89 -3.92 16.63
C ASN A 72 1.40 -3.98 16.99
N LEU A 73 0.54 -4.45 16.08
CA LEU A 73 -0.90 -4.61 16.35
C LEU A 73 -1.18 -5.62 17.48
N VAL A 74 -0.33 -6.65 17.62
CA VAL A 74 -0.46 -7.65 18.69
C VAL A 74 0.15 -7.15 20.00
N SER A 75 1.30 -6.49 19.94
CA SER A 75 2.06 -6.07 21.14
C SER A 75 1.64 -4.73 21.73
N GLY A 76 0.91 -3.90 20.99
CA GLY A 76 0.50 -2.55 21.40
C GLY A 76 1.65 -1.55 21.52
N LYS A 77 2.86 -1.90 21.06
CA LYS A 77 4.01 -0.99 21.07
C LYS A 77 3.85 0.10 20.02
N GLU A 78 4.18 1.34 20.40
CA GLU A 78 4.14 2.48 19.48
C GLU A 78 5.13 2.30 18.33
N ILE A 79 4.62 2.48 17.11
CA ILE A 79 5.42 2.49 15.88
C ILE A 79 5.99 3.90 15.71
N ASN A 80 7.16 4.17 16.26
CA ASN A 80 7.91 5.37 15.89
C ASN A 80 8.36 5.20 14.43
N GLY A 81 7.77 5.98 13.52
CA GLY A 81 7.94 5.90 12.06
C GLY A 81 9.38 6.04 11.54
N SER A 82 10.34 6.32 12.42
CA SER A 82 11.77 6.41 12.15
C SER A 82 12.66 5.47 12.98
N LYS A 83 12.14 4.81 14.03
CA LYS A 83 12.95 4.00 14.97
C LYS A 83 12.54 2.52 15.09
N SER A 84 11.35 2.16 14.60
CA SER A 84 10.79 0.79 14.73
C SER A 84 10.66 0.04 13.41
N LEU A 85 10.91 0.72 12.30
CA LEU A 85 11.28 0.08 11.04
C LEU A 85 12.81 0.04 11.03
N PRO A 86 13.46 -1.07 10.66
CA PRO A 86 14.91 -1.11 10.54
C PRO A 86 15.37 0.09 9.70
N ASN A 87 16.37 0.79 10.21
CA ASN A 87 16.94 1.96 9.55
C ASN A 87 17.46 1.51 8.18
N PHE A 88 16.94 2.07 7.08
CA PHE A 88 17.24 1.60 5.71
C PHE A 88 18.73 1.73 5.31
N GLY A 89 19.58 2.30 6.16
CA GLY A 89 21.03 2.38 6.00
C GLY A 89 21.84 1.34 6.79
N GLU A 90 21.20 0.41 7.50
CA GLU A 90 21.88 -0.61 8.34
C GLU A 90 21.35 -2.03 8.04
N MET A 91 21.19 -2.38 6.77
CA MET A 91 21.14 -3.79 6.37
C MET A 91 22.48 -4.13 5.68
N PRO A 92 23.15 -5.24 6.07
CA PRO A 92 24.45 -5.63 5.53
C PRO A 92 24.41 -5.95 4.03
#